data_AF-A0A7S2HYT9-F1
#
_entry.id   AF-A0A7S2HYT9-F1
#
_cell.length_a   1.000
_cell.length_b   1.000
_cell.length_c   1.000
_cell.angle_alpha   90.00
_cell.angle_beta   90.00
_cell.angle_gamma   90.00
#
_symmetry.space_group_name_H-M   'P 1'
#
loop_
_entity.id
_entity.type
_entity.pdbx_description
1 polymer ?
#
loop_
_entity_poly.entity_id
_entity_poly.type
_entity_poly.pdbx_seq_one_letter_code
_entity_poly.pdbx_strand_id
1 'polypeptide(L)'
;DAHAPDGQGDEAVWACLALGTLLHMSFFIHVISVPFARLGIFTLVVERVFSNDVPTFLIFYSLYLLNFACSMYTVYPRAGNGTLGYVSEFNDPVASFKLMLELGFIQSRFAIDYPMIGDGGWADELAPPPLSDLSVAQQLDFWIFSFIYLVCLVLTTILLLRLFMAMLSATFAATRQAAQLEWRLQFARHVIKAELMHPSFLGADRTACGEEIDGKRMYIKTAKTPLANYGE
;
A
#
# COMPACT_ATOMS: atom_id res chain seq x y z
N ASP A 1 2.75 -13.68 47.58
CA ASP A 1 2.67 -12.47 46.74
C ASP A 1 3.30 -12.76 45.39
N ALA A 2 2.45 -13.10 44.43
CA ALA A 2 2.85 -13.39 43.07
C ALA A 2 3.13 -12.05 42.37
N HIS A 3 4.39 -11.83 42.00
CA HIS A 3 4.74 -10.80 41.03
C HIS A 3 4.00 -11.12 39.72
N ALA A 4 3.08 -10.24 39.34
CA ALA A 4 2.53 -10.24 37.99
C ALA A 4 3.70 -9.99 37.02
N PRO A 5 3.73 -10.66 35.85
CA PRO A 5 4.75 -10.37 34.86
C PRO A 5 4.48 -8.98 34.27
N ASP A 6 5.24 -8.00 34.75
CA ASP A 6 5.29 -6.65 34.21
C ASP A 6 5.99 -6.76 32.85
N GLY A 7 5.24 -6.77 31.74
CA GLY A 7 5.72 -6.95 30.36
C GLY A 7 6.68 -5.86 29.82
N GLN A 8 7.45 -5.24 30.71
CA GLN A 8 8.38 -4.15 30.46
C GLN A 8 9.70 -4.74 29.96
N GLY A 9 9.97 -4.59 28.66
CA GLY A 9 11.20 -5.07 28.01
C GLY A 9 10.99 -5.99 26.81
N ASP A 10 9.79 -6.57 26.66
CA ASP A 10 9.47 -7.48 25.56
C ASP A 10 8.99 -6.77 24.28
N GLU A 11 8.79 -5.44 24.31
CA GLU A 11 8.26 -4.67 23.17
C GLU A 11 9.07 -4.87 21.88
N ALA A 12 10.40 -4.90 22.00
CA ALA A 12 11.28 -5.15 20.86
C ALA A 12 11.16 -6.60 20.35
N VAL A 13 10.94 -7.57 21.24
CA VAL A 13 10.74 -8.98 20.88
C VAL A 13 9.41 -9.14 20.15
N TRP A 14 8.34 -8.51 20.65
CA TRP A 14 7.03 -8.50 20.01
C TRP A 14 7.08 -7.82 18.64
N ALA A 15 7.81 -6.71 18.50
CA ALA A 15 8.00 -6.04 17.22
C ALA A 15 8.76 -6.93 16.21
N CYS A 16 9.85 -7.59 16.64
CA CYS A 16 10.59 -8.53 15.81
C CYS A 16 9.76 -9.75 15.41
N LEU A 17 8.94 -10.27 16.32
CA LEU A 17 8.03 -11.40 16.06
C LEU A 17 6.94 -10.98 15.06
N ALA A 18 6.34 -9.80 15.23
CA ALA A 18 5.37 -9.24 14.29
C ALA A 18 5.98 -9.08 12.88
N LEU A 19 7.21 -8.57 12.78
CA LEU A 19 7.90 -8.45 11.49
C LEU A 19 8.21 -9.83 10.87
N GLY A 20 8.71 -10.77 11.67
CA GLY A 20 9.01 -12.13 11.21
C GLY A 20 7.77 -12.86 10.70
N THR A 21 6.66 -12.76 11.42
CA THR A 21 5.37 -13.34 11.00
C THR A 21 4.83 -12.69 9.72
N LEU A 22 4.94 -11.36 9.58
CA LEU A 22 4.54 -10.64 8.37
C LEU A 22 5.35 -11.09 7.14
N LEU A 23 6.67 -11.19 7.28
CA LEU A 23 7.55 -11.68 6.20
C LEU A 23 7.25 -13.13 5.83
N HIS A 24 7.01 -13.98 6.83
CA HIS A 24 6.65 -15.37 6.60
C HIS A 24 5.31 -15.51 5.87
N MET A 25 4.30 -14.70 6.22
CA MET A 25 3.01 -14.71 5.54
C MET A 25 3.12 -14.26 4.08
N SER A 26 3.96 -13.25 3.80
CA SER A 26 4.24 -12.82 2.42
C SER A 26 4.85 -13.96 1.59
N PHE A 27 5.87 -14.65 2.14
CA PHE A 27 6.47 -15.81 1.47
C PHE A 27 5.49 -16.97 1.29
N PHE A 28 4.67 -17.23 2.30
CA PHE A 28 3.64 -18.26 2.24
C PHE A 28 2.63 -18.01 1.11
N ILE A 29 2.17 -16.77 0.94
CA ILE A 29 1.27 -16.36 -0.16
C ILE A 29 1.93 -16.61 -1.52
N HIS A 30 3.23 -16.35 -1.64
CA HIS A 30 3.96 -16.62 -2.88
C HIS A 30 3.98 -18.13 -3.18
N VAL A 31 4.37 -18.95 -2.21
CA VAL A 31 4.46 -20.42 -2.36
C VAL A 31 3.12 -21.06 -2.68
N ILE A 32 2.04 -20.67 -1.99
CA ILE A 32 0.70 -21.24 -2.23
C ILE A 32 0.14 -20.85 -3.60
N SER A 33 0.61 -19.75 -4.19
CA SER A 33 0.14 -19.25 -5.48
C SER A 33 0.79 -19.96 -6.67
N VAL A 34 2.02 -20.49 -6.51
CA VAL A 34 2.80 -21.12 -7.60
C VAL A 34 2.08 -22.29 -8.30
N PRO A 35 1.43 -23.24 -7.59
CA PRO A 35 0.75 -24.38 -8.22
C PRO A 35 -0.42 -23.97 -9.12
N PHE A 36 -1.05 -22.83 -8.82
CA PHE A 36 -2.23 -22.36 -9.54
C PHE A 36 -1.84 -21.35 -10.62
N ALA A 37 -1.97 -21.72 -11.89
CA ALA A 37 -1.55 -20.88 -13.02
C ALA A 37 -2.08 -19.44 -12.95
N ARG A 38 -3.39 -19.28 -12.67
CA ARG A 38 -4.01 -17.95 -12.62
C ARG A 38 -3.48 -17.10 -11.45
N LEU A 39 -3.32 -17.70 -10.27
CA LEU A 39 -2.85 -17.00 -9.08
C LEU A 39 -1.36 -16.71 -9.16
N GLY A 40 -0.54 -17.66 -9.60
CA GLY A 40 0.91 -17.47 -9.76
C GLY A 40 1.25 -16.35 -10.76
N ILE A 41 0.58 -16.33 -11.93
CA ILE A 41 0.76 -15.23 -12.89
C ILE A 41 0.32 -13.90 -12.28
N PHE A 42 -0.82 -13.87 -11.59
CA PHE A 42 -1.32 -12.65 -10.96
C PHE A 42 -0.36 -12.13 -9.88
N THR A 43 0.11 -12.98 -8.98
CA THR A 43 1.07 -12.62 -7.91
C THR A 43 2.37 -12.06 -8.49
N LEU A 44 2.90 -12.65 -9.57
CA LEU A 44 4.11 -12.14 -10.23
C LEU A 44 3.91 -10.77 -10.88
N VAL A 45 2.76 -10.56 -11.51
CA VAL A 45 2.44 -9.25 -12.09
C VAL A 45 2.29 -8.22 -10.98
N VAL A 46 1.58 -8.55 -9.89
CA VAL A 46 1.42 -7.66 -8.73
C VAL A 46 2.77 -7.31 -8.13
N GLU A 47 3.65 -8.28 -7.90
CA GLU A 47 4.99 -8.04 -7.33
C GLU A 47 5.82 -7.08 -8.21
N ARG A 48 5.82 -7.30 -9.53
CA ARG A 48 6.56 -6.43 -10.46
C ARG A 48 5.98 -5.03 -10.53
N VAL A 49 4.66 -4.91 -10.51
CA VAL A 49 3.95 -3.63 -10.50
C VAL A 49 4.23 -2.88 -9.19
N PHE A 50 4.17 -3.55 -8.04
CA PHE A 50 4.54 -2.96 -6.76
C PHE A 50 6.02 -2.53 -6.71
N SER A 51 6.93 -3.29 -7.31
CA SER A 51 8.35 -2.94 -7.31
C SER A 51 8.70 -1.80 -8.25
N ASN A 52 7.99 -1.62 -9.37
CA ASN A 52 8.33 -0.65 -10.40
C ASN A 52 7.51 0.64 -10.30
N ASP A 53 6.20 0.52 -10.11
CA ASP A 53 5.29 1.66 -10.25
C ASP A 53 5.10 2.40 -8.91
N VAL A 54 5.07 1.66 -7.80
CA VAL A 54 4.85 2.25 -6.46
C VAL A 54 5.96 3.21 -6.04
N PRO A 55 7.27 2.93 -6.24
CA PRO A 55 8.32 3.89 -5.86
C PRO A 55 8.22 5.20 -6.64
N THR A 56 8.01 5.13 -7.96
CA THR A 56 7.83 6.32 -8.80
C THR A 56 6.61 7.11 -8.36
N PHE A 57 5.49 6.43 -8.10
CA PHE A 57 4.28 7.05 -7.58
C PHE A 57 4.50 7.73 -6.22
N LEU A 58 5.19 7.07 -5.29
CA LEU A 58 5.42 7.58 -3.94
C LEU A 58 6.32 8.83 -3.96
N ILE A 59 7.29 8.91 -4.87
CA ILE A 59 8.11 10.10 -5.07
C ILE A 59 7.25 11.28 -5.56
N PHE A 60 6.45 11.08 -6.62
CA PHE A 60 5.56 12.14 -7.11
C PHE A 60 4.53 12.56 -6.05
N TYR A 61 3.97 11.59 -5.34
CA TYR A 61 2.98 11.83 -4.31
C TYR A 61 3.54 12.60 -3.11
N SER A 62 4.75 12.25 -2.65
CA SER A 62 5.39 12.94 -1.52
C SER A 62 5.75 14.39 -1.83
N LEU A 63 6.21 14.70 -3.06
CA LEU A 63 6.41 16.08 -3.51
C LEU A 63 5.10 16.87 -3.53
N TYR A 64 4.02 16.22 -3.92
CA TYR A 64 2.70 16.84 -3.96
C TYR A 64 2.15 17.13 -2.56
N LEU A 65 2.28 16.17 -1.64
CA LEU A 65 1.96 16.36 -0.23
C LEU A 65 2.79 17.47 0.41
N LEU A 66 4.08 17.57 0.10
CA LEU A 66 4.94 18.63 0.61
C LEU A 66 4.45 20.01 0.15
N ASN A 67 4.11 20.15 -1.13
CA ASN A 67 3.55 21.39 -1.67
C ASN A 67 2.24 21.77 -0.94
N PHE A 68 1.38 20.79 -0.72
CA PHE A 68 0.14 20.99 0.03
C PHE A 68 0.36 21.36 1.49
N ALA A 69 1.33 20.73 2.16
CA ALA A 69 1.68 21.07 3.53
C ALA A 69 2.15 22.53 3.63
N CYS A 70 3.02 22.96 2.71
CA CYS A 70 3.47 24.35 2.63
C CYS A 70 2.30 25.31 2.36
N SER A 71 1.45 25.01 1.37
CA SER A 71 0.31 25.86 1.01
C SER A 71 -0.69 26.01 2.16
N MET A 72 -1.04 24.92 2.84
CA MET A 72 -1.96 24.95 3.98
C MET A 72 -1.36 25.70 5.18
N TYR A 73 -0.07 25.52 5.46
CA TYR A 73 0.63 26.24 6.53
C TYR A 73 0.70 27.76 6.28
N THR A 74 0.83 28.18 5.02
CA THR A 74 0.86 29.60 4.64
C THR A 74 -0.52 30.24 4.73
N VAL A 75 -1.58 29.53 4.35
CA VAL A 75 -2.95 30.05 4.32
C VAL A 75 -3.61 30.02 5.70
N TYR A 76 -3.12 29.17 6.62
CA TYR A 76 -3.66 29.12 7.97
C TYR A 76 -3.62 30.50 8.64
N PRO A 77 -4.77 31.09 9.01
CA PRO A 77 -4.81 32.40 9.62
C PRO A 77 -4.05 32.34 10.95
N ARG A 78 -3.17 33.31 11.18
CA ARG A 78 -2.45 33.47 12.46
C ARG A 78 -2.87 34.75 13.12
N ALA A 79 -3.19 34.68 14.40
CA ALA A 79 -3.49 35.86 15.20
C ALA A 79 -2.19 36.54 15.65
N GLY A 80 -1.33 36.98 14.72
CA GLY A 80 -0.06 37.62 15.06
C GLY A 80 0.81 36.76 15.99
N ASN A 81 1.04 37.21 17.22
CA ASN A 81 1.80 36.50 18.27
C ASN A 81 0.99 35.44 19.04
N GLY A 82 -0.28 35.25 18.72
CA GLY A 82 -1.19 34.30 19.39
C GLY A 82 -1.45 33.03 18.58
N THR A 83 -1.66 31.94 19.29
CA THR A 83 -2.08 30.63 18.75
C THR A 83 -3.61 30.58 18.58
N LEU A 84 -4.08 30.04 17.45
CA LEU A 84 -5.51 29.82 17.22
C LEU A 84 -5.88 28.37 17.55
N GLY A 85 -6.99 28.19 18.26
CA GLY A 85 -7.51 26.91 18.73
C GLY A 85 -8.37 26.13 17.70
N TYR A 86 -8.65 26.71 16.53
CA TYR A 86 -9.46 26.04 15.50
C TYR A 86 -8.77 24.78 14.94
N VAL A 87 -7.45 24.85 14.74
CA VAL A 87 -6.59 23.68 14.49
C VAL A 87 -5.22 23.93 15.12
N SER A 88 -5.03 23.41 16.34
CA SER A 88 -3.85 23.69 17.16
C SER A 88 -2.52 23.28 16.50
N GLU A 89 -2.58 22.27 15.63
CA GLU A 89 -1.47 21.63 14.96
C GLU A 89 -0.88 22.50 13.84
N PHE A 90 -1.64 23.45 13.30
CA PHE A 90 -1.13 24.37 12.27
C PHE A 90 -0.31 25.54 12.82
N ASN A 91 -0.24 25.67 14.14
CA ASN A 91 0.60 26.70 14.78
C ASN A 91 2.09 26.37 14.69
N ASP A 92 2.46 25.08 14.62
CA ASP A 92 3.85 24.62 14.47
C ASP A 92 4.07 24.01 13.07
N PRO A 93 5.11 24.40 12.33
CA PRO A 93 5.42 23.83 11.01
C PRO A 93 5.63 22.32 11.03
N VAL A 94 6.24 21.77 12.09
CA VAL A 94 6.52 20.33 12.18
C VAL A 94 5.23 19.54 12.45
N ALA A 95 4.40 20.02 13.37
CA ALA A 95 3.07 19.45 13.61
C ALA A 95 2.18 19.51 12.36
N SER A 96 2.18 20.64 11.64
CA SER A 96 1.45 20.80 10.36
C SER A 96 1.87 19.77 9.32
N PHE A 97 3.18 19.56 9.18
CA PHE A 97 3.73 18.60 8.24
C PHE A 97 3.39 17.15 8.63
N LYS A 98 3.50 16.82 9.92
CA LYS A 98 3.11 15.50 10.45
C LYS A 98 1.64 15.21 10.17
N LEU A 99 0.76 16.15 10.46
CA LEU A 99 -0.67 16.03 10.22
C LEU A 99 -0.98 15.89 8.72
N MET A 100 -0.21 16.54 7.84
CA MET A 100 -0.34 16.36 6.39
C MET A 100 0.12 14.99 5.90
N LEU A 101 1.18 14.43 6.49
CA LEU A 101 1.57 13.05 6.22
C LEU A 101 0.49 12.06 6.69
N GLU A 102 -0.09 12.28 7.86
CA GLU A 102 -1.20 11.46 8.37
C GLU A 102 -2.45 11.58 7.48
N LEU A 103 -2.79 12.78 7.03
CA LEU A 103 -3.87 13.00 6.05
C LEU A 103 -3.59 12.29 4.73
N GLY A 104 -2.33 12.29 4.27
CA GLY A 104 -1.95 11.68 3.00
C GLY A 104 -1.94 10.15 3.03
N PHE A 105 -1.27 9.54 4.02
CA PHE A 105 -1.07 8.10 4.09
C PHE A 105 -2.14 7.36 4.88
N ILE A 106 -2.62 7.95 5.98
CA ILE A 106 -3.57 7.34 6.91
C ILE A 106 -5.01 7.82 6.62
N GLN A 107 -5.17 8.93 5.89
CA GLN A 107 -6.45 9.60 5.67
C GLN A 107 -7.19 9.95 6.98
N SER A 108 -6.44 10.24 8.04
CA SER A 108 -7.02 10.79 9.26
C SER A 108 -7.54 12.21 8.99
N ARG A 109 -8.79 12.45 9.39
CA ARG A 109 -9.39 13.79 9.32
C ARG A 109 -9.08 14.50 10.64
N PHE A 110 -8.54 15.72 10.57
CA PHE A 110 -8.54 16.61 11.72
C PHE A 110 -9.89 17.33 11.77
N ALA A 111 -10.46 17.45 12.97
CA ALA A 111 -11.71 18.17 13.17
C ALA A 111 -11.42 19.66 13.14
N ILE A 112 -11.95 20.36 12.13
CA ILE A 112 -12.03 21.82 12.18
C ILE A 112 -13.23 22.11 13.07
N ASP A 113 -12.99 22.61 14.27
CA ASP A 113 -14.08 23.00 15.16
C ASP A 113 -14.63 24.34 14.70
N TYR A 114 -15.92 24.35 14.33
CA TYR A 114 -16.63 25.54 13.87
C TYR A 114 -17.63 25.95 14.96
N PRO A 115 -17.23 26.70 16.00
CA PRO A 115 -18.18 27.31 16.92
C PRO A 115 -18.96 28.39 16.14
N MET A 116 -20.08 27.98 15.55
CA MET A 116 -20.94 28.83 14.71
C MET A 116 -21.90 29.68 15.56
N ILE A 117 -22.16 29.27 16.80
CA ILE A 117 -22.98 29.96 17.79
C ILE A 117 -22.28 29.75 19.13
N GLY A 118 -22.20 30.78 19.97
CA GLY A 118 -21.56 30.70 21.29
C GLY A 118 -22.22 29.67 22.21
N ASP A 119 -21.94 28.39 21.99
CA ASP A 119 -22.16 27.32 22.95
C ASP A 119 -21.00 27.38 23.95
N GLY A 120 -20.96 28.49 24.68
CA GLY A 120 -20.14 28.65 25.87
C GLY A 120 -20.69 27.74 26.97
N GLY A 121 -20.53 26.44 26.80
CA GLY A 121 -20.47 25.54 27.93
C GLY A 121 -19.28 25.98 28.79
N TRP A 122 -19.51 26.18 30.09
CA TRP A 122 -18.58 26.69 31.11
C TRP A 122 -17.32 25.82 31.35
N ALA A 123 -16.92 24.98 30.40
CA ALA A 123 -15.99 23.88 30.62
C ALA A 123 -14.73 23.87 29.74
N ASP A 124 -14.55 24.79 28.78
CA ASP A 124 -13.29 24.86 28.03
C ASP A 124 -12.79 26.31 27.85
N GLU A 125 -11.86 26.70 28.70
CA GLU A 125 -11.09 27.97 28.63
C GLU A 125 -10.16 28.03 27.39
N LEU A 126 -10.16 26.96 26.59
CA LEU A 126 -9.40 26.77 25.35
C LEU A 126 -10.29 26.66 24.10
N ALA A 127 -11.60 26.91 24.22
CA ALA A 127 -12.49 26.92 23.07
C ALA A 127 -12.22 28.16 22.19
N PRO A 128 -12.04 27.99 20.86
CA PRO A 128 -11.77 29.13 19.99
C PRO A 128 -12.96 30.11 19.99
N PRO A 129 -12.70 31.43 19.92
CA PRO A 129 -13.77 32.42 19.89
C PRO A 129 -14.75 32.15 18.73
N PRO A 130 -16.05 32.48 18.86
CA PRO A 130 -17.00 32.30 17.78
C PRO A 130 -16.56 33.08 16.54
N LEU A 131 -16.78 32.52 15.35
CA LEU A 131 -16.39 33.13 14.06
C LEU A 131 -16.93 34.56 13.85
N SER A 132 -17.95 34.97 14.61
CA SER A 132 -18.56 36.31 14.61
C SER A 132 -17.69 37.40 15.22
N ASP A 133 -16.75 37.04 16.10
CA ASP A 133 -15.92 38.00 16.84
C ASP A 133 -14.58 38.27 16.12
N LEU A 134 -14.32 37.57 15.01
CA LEU A 134 -13.12 37.72 14.19
C LEU A 134 -13.25 38.88 13.20
N SER A 135 -12.11 39.48 12.88
CA SER A 135 -12.01 40.50 11.82
C SER A 135 -12.46 39.92 10.48
N VAL A 136 -13.12 40.73 9.64
CA VAL A 136 -13.57 40.35 8.28
C VAL A 136 -12.43 39.75 7.45
N ALA A 137 -11.20 40.24 7.64
CA ALA A 137 -10.01 39.69 6.98
C ALA A 137 -9.69 38.26 7.44
N GLN A 138 -9.76 37.97 8.74
CA GLN A 138 -9.50 36.63 9.28
C GLN A 138 -10.59 35.64 8.88
N GLN A 139 -11.85 36.09 8.84
CA GLN A 139 -12.95 35.25 8.39
C GLN A 139 -12.76 34.82 6.92
N LEU A 140 -12.28 35.73 6.06
CA LEU A 140 -11.97 35.44 4.67
C LEU A 140 -10.80 34.46 4.52
N ASP A 141 -9.75 34.59 5.33
CA ASP A 141 -8.62 33.65 5.36
C ASP A 141 -9.08 32.22 5.75
N PHE A 142 -9.98 32.10 6.72
CA PHE A 142 -10.59 30.80 7.10
C PHE A 142 -11.40 30.16 5.97
N TRP A 143 -12.18 30.96 5.23
CA TRP A 143 -12.91 30.46 4.07
C TRP A 143 -11.97 29.96 2.96
N ILE A 144 -10.90 30.71 2.69
CA ILE A 144 -9.87 30.32 1.72
C ILE A 144 -9.17 29.03 2.17
N PHE A 145 -8.79 28.93 3.45
CA PHE A 145 -8.21 27.73 4.04
C PHE A 145 -9.11 26.51 3.86
N SER A 146 -10.39 26.62 4.22
CA SER A 146 -11.36 25.53 4.10
C SER A 146 -11.60 25.13 2.64
N PHE A 147 -11.60 26.09 1.72
CA PHE A 147 -11.75 25.83 0.29
C PHE A 147 -10.52 25.11 -0.28
N ILE A 148 -9.31 25.59 0.04
CA ILE A 148 -8.06 24.96 -0.38
C ILE A 148 -7.95 23.55 0.19
N TYR A 149 -8.33 23.33 1.45
CA TYR A 149 -8.39 22.00 2.04
C TYR A 149 -9.29 21.05 1.25
N LEU A 150 -10.51 21.48 0.91
CA LEU A 150 -11.46 20.67 0.14
C LEU A 150 -10.94 20.36 -1.26
N VAL A 151 -10.39 21.37 -1.95
CA VAL A 151 -9.75 21.18 -3.27
C VAL A 151 -8.58 20.22 -3.16
N CYS A 152 -7.72 20.34 -2.14
CA CYS A 152 -6.59 19.44 -1.91
C CYS A 152 -7.05 18.01 -1.64
N LEU A 153 -8.12 17.80 -0.85
CA LEU A 153 -8.67 16.48 -0.58
C LEU A 153 -9.21 15.83 -1.85
N VAL A 154 -9.96 16.59 -2.65
CA VAL A 154 -10.48 16.10 -3.94
C VAL A 154 -9.34 15.83 -4.92
N LEU A 155 -8.36 16.72 -5.01
CA LEU A 155 -7.25 16.62 -5.96
C LEU A 155 -6.30 15.50 -5.57
N THR A 156 -5.90 15.37 -4.29
CA THR A 156 -5.15 14.20 -3.81
C THR A 156 -5.89 12.91 -4.16
N THR A 157 -7.18 12.80 -3.83
CA THR A 157 -7.94 11.57 -4.05
C THR A 157 -8.06 11.21 -5.53
N ILE A 158 -8.41 12.18 -6.39
CA ILE A 158 -8.57 11.94 -7.83
C ILE A 158 -7.23 11.68 -8.51
N LEU A 159 -6.18 12.43 -8.13
CA LEU A 159 -4.83 12.25 -8.69
C LEU A 159 -4.23 10.92 -8.27
N LEU A 160 -4.32 10.56 -6.99
CA LEU A 160 -3.91 9.26 -6.46
C LEU A 160 -4.56 8.15 -7.27
N LEU A 161 -5.88 8.16 -7.39
CA LEU A 161 -6.60 7.06 -8.04
C LEU A 161 -6.35 6.99 -9.55
N ARG A 162 -6.44 8.11 -10.26
CA ARG A 162 -6.36 8.12 -11.73
C ARG A 162 -4.95 7.87 -12.24
N LEU A 163 -3.94 8.49 -11.62
CA LEU A 163 -2.55 8.30 -12.01
C LEU A 163 -2.08 6.89 -11.66
N PHE A 164 -2.41 6.41 -10.46
CA PHE A 164 -2.05 5.05 -10.03
C PHE A 164 -2.70 4.01 -10.95
N MET A 165 -4.01 4.10 -11.19
CA MET A 165 -4.70 3.18 -12.11
C MET A 165 -4.10 3.18 -13.52
N ALA A 166 -3.73 4.35 -14.04
CA ALA A 166 -3.13 4.45 -15.37
C ALA A 166 -1.76 3.75 -15.45
N MET A 167 -0.90 3.96 -14.46
CA MET A 167 0.41 3.30 -14.39
C MET A 167 0.25 1.78 -14.22
N LEU A 168 -0.58 1.34 -13.26
CA LEU A 168 -0.87 -0.07 -13.02
C LEU A 168 -1.38 -0.76 -14.29
N SER A 169 -2.32 -0.14 -15.01
CA SER A 169 -2.93 -0.73 -16.20
C SER A 169 -1.93 -0.87 -17.36
N ALA A 170 -1.06 0.12 -17.55
CA ALA A 170 -0.04 0.08 -18.59
C ALA A 170 1.01 -1.02 -18.30
N THR A 171 1.51 -1.06 -17.07
CA THR A 171 2.49 -2.05 -16.63
C THR A 171 1.89 -3.46 -16.61
N PHE A 172 0.63 -3.62 -16.19
CA PHE A 172 -0.06 -4.92 -16.20
C PHE A 172 -0.14 -5.50 -17.62
N ALA A 173 -0.51 -4.69 -18.61
CA ALA A 173 -0.60 -5.14 -20.00
C ALA A 173 0.77 -5.59 -20.55
N ALA A 174 1.83 -4.83 -20.26
CA ALA A 174 3.18 -5.13 -20.72
C ALA A 174 3.79 -6.36 -20.03
N THR A 175 3.56 -6.51 -18.73
CA THR A 175 4.23 -7.56 -17.91
C THR A 175 3.51 -8.90 -17.93
N ARG A 176 2.23 -8.95 -18.31
CA ARG A 176 1.44 -10.19 -18.31
C ARG A 176 2.06 -11.31 -19.14
N GLN A 177 2.59 -11.02 -20.33
CA GLN A 177 3.19 -12.04 -21.20
C GLN A 177 4.52 -12.56 -20.64
N ALA A 178 5.36 -11.66 -20.10
CA ALA A 178 6.60 -12.04 -19.44
C ALA A 178 6.34 -12.89 -18.17
N ALA A 179 5.35 -12.50 -17.37
CA ALA A 179 4.94 -13.21 -16.16
C ALA A 179 4.43 -14.63 -16.45
N GLN A 180 3.82 -14.88 -17.62
CA GLN A 180 3.44 -16.24 -18.02
C GLN A 180 4.64 -17.16 -18.21
N LEU A 181 5.71 -16.67 -18.83
CA LEU A 181 6.93 -17.43 -19.02
C LEU A 181 7.65 -17.67 -17.68
N GLU A 182 7.77 -16.62 -16.86
CA GLU A 182 8.37 -16.70 -15.53
C GLU A 182 7.60 -17.66 -14.62
N TRP A 183 6.26 -17.63 -14.65
CA TRP A 183 5.43 -18.56 -13.90
C TRP A 183 5.69 -20.02 -14.29
N ARG A 184 5.78 -20.33 -15.60
CA ARG A 184 6.10 -21.69 -16.07
C ARG A 184 7.45 -22.18 -15.52
N LEU A 185 8.44 -21.29 -15.49
CA LEU A 185 9.76 -21.59 -14.97
C LEU A 185 9.75 -21.78 -13.45
N GLN A 186 9.04 -20.93 -12.71
CA GLN A 186 8.88 -21.07 -11.26
C GLN A 186 8.13 -22.35 -10.89
N PHE A 187 7.06 -22.67 -11.61
CA PHE A 187 6.31 -23.91 -11.43
C PHE A 187 7.21 -25.12 -11.68
N ALA A 188 7.96 -25.15 -12.79
CA ALA A 188 8.89 -26.25 -13.08
C ALA A 188 9.95 -26.41 -11.97
N ARG A 189 10.54 -25.32 -11.49
CA ARG A 189 11.48 -25.34 -10.36
C ARG A 189 10.83 -25.86 -9.08
N HIS A 190 9.60 -25.45 -8.81
CA HIS A 190 8.86 -25.88 -7.63
C HIS A 190 8.57 -27.39 -7.66
N VAL A 191 8.14 -27.91 -8.81
CA VAL A 191 7.92 -29.36 -9.02
C VAL A 191 9.21 -30.15 -8.82
N ILE A 192 10.31 -29.74 -9.47
CA ILE A 192 11.61 -30.42 -9.33
C ILE A 192 12.09 -30.39 -7.87
N LYS A 193 11.95 -29.25 -7.19
CA LYS A 193 12.34 -29.14 -5.77
C LYS A 193 11.48 -30.03 -4.88
N ALA A 194 10.18 -30.15 -5.17
CA ALA A 194 9.28 -31.04 -4.44
C ALA A 194 9.66 -32.51 -4.66
N GLU A 195 10.00 -32.91 -5.89
CA GLU A 195 10.49 -34.26 -6.21
C GLU A 195 11.79 -34.58 -5.45
N LEU A 196 12.73 -33.64 -5.39
CA LEU A 196 14.01 -33.81 -4.68
C LEU A 196 13.85 -33.89 -3.15
N MET A 197 12.91 -33.15 -2.56
CA MET A 197 12.73 -33.12 -1.10
C MET A 197 11.91 -34.29 -0.56
N HIS A 198 11.10 -34.96 -1.38
CA HIS A 198 10.27 -36.09 -0.94
C HIS A 198 10.47 -37.38 -1.76
N PRO A 199 11.70 -37.90 -1.86
CA PRO A 199 11.98 -39.11 -2.64
C PRO A 199 11.28 -40.36 -2.08
N SER A 200 11.03 -40.41 -0.77
CA SER A 200 10.39 -41.54 -0.09
C SER A 200 8.86 -41.53 -0.16
N PHE A 201 8.23 -40.37 -0.33
CA PHE A 201 6.76 -40.25 -0.35
C PHE A 201 6.16 -40.60 -1.72
N LEU A 202 6.87 -40.25 -2.80
CA LEU A 202 6.40 -40.51 -4.16
C LEU A 202 6.79 -41.91 -4.65
N GLY A 203 7.91 -42.48 -4.20
CA GLY A 203 8.41 -43.76 -4.68
C GLY A 203 8.94 -43.65 -6.11
N ALA A 204 10.13 -44.19 -6.37
CA ALA A 204 10.80 -44.07 -7.67
C ALA A 204 9.97 -44.59 -8.87
N ASP A 205 9.04 -45.52 -8.62
CA ASP A 205 8.16 -46.10 -9.64
C ASP A 205 7.00 -45.17 -10.08
N ARG A 206 6.66 -44.13 -9.30
CA ARG A 206 5.54 -43.21 -9.65
C ARG A 206 5.98 -41.91 -10.31
N THR A 207 7.27 -41.59 -10.30
CA THR A 207 7.81 -40.35 -10.90
C THR A 207 8.27 -40.54 -12.35
N ALA A 208 8.33 -41.78 -12.82
CA ALA A 208 8.70 -42.07 -14.20
C ALA A 208 7.50 -41.82 -15.14
N CYS A 209 7.48 -40.65 -15.79
CA CYS A 209 6.53 -40.37 -16.87
C CYS A 209 7.04 -41.00 -18.18
N GLY A 210 6.33 -41.98 -18.70
CA GLY A 210 6.65 -42.61 -19.98
C GLY A 210 6.03 -44.00 -20.11
N GLU A 211 5.90 -44.47 -21.34
CA GLU A 211 5.52 -45.85 -21.64
C GLU A 211 6.75 -46.54 -22.25
N GLU A 212 7.09 -47.70 -21.72
CA GLU A 212 8.15 -48.52 -22.27
C GLU A 212 7.67 -49.16 -23.56
N ILE A 213 8.29 -48.79 -24.68
CA ILE A 213 8.03 -49.40 -25.97
C ILE A 213 9.22 -50.31 -26.28
N ASP A 214 8.95 -51.59 -26.50
CA ASP A 214 9.92 -52.58 -26.98
C ASP A 214 11.06 -52.94 -26.00
N GLY A 215 10.83 -52.77 -24.68
CA GLY A 215 11.70 -53.30 -23.62
C GLY A 215 13.09 -52.65 -23.51
N LYS A 216 13.31 -51.50 -24.16
CA LYS A 216 14.64 -50.86 -24.25
C LYS A 216 14.67 -49.37 -23.95
N ARG A 217 13.56 -48.64 -24.13
CA ARG A 217 13.50 -47.18 -23.96
C ARG A 217 12.13 -46.73 -23.49
N MET A 218 12.12 -45.76 -22.58
CA MET A 218 10.93 -45.03 -22.15
C MET A 218 10.62 -43.92 -23.14
N TYR A 219 9.38 -43.85 -23.61
CA TYR A 219 8.91 -42.78 -24.50
C TYR A 219 7.75 -42.03 -23.85
N ILE A 220 7.74 -40.70 -24.00
CA ILE A 220 6.60 -39.88 -23.60
C ILE A 220 5.74 -39.64 -24.84
N LYS A 221 4.50 -40.14 -24.83
CA LYS A 221 3.51 -39.86 -25.87
C LYS A 221 3.12 -38.38 -25.78
N THR A 222 3.64 -37.56 -26.69
CA THR A 222 3.11 -36.23 -26.90
C THR A 222 1.85 -36.34 -27.77
N ALA A 223 0.72 -35.83 -27.29
CA ALA A 223 -0.42 -35.62 -28.17
C ALA A 223 0.04 -34.65 -29.27
N LYS A 224 -0.08 -35.04 -30.53
CA LYS A 224 0.14 -34.12 -31.67
C LYS A 224 -0.85 -32.95 -31.51
N THR A 225 -0.41 -31.84 -30.92
CA THR A 225 -0.97 -30.55 -31.27
C THR A 225 -0.74 -30.41 -32.78
N PRO A 226 -1.77 -30.25 -33.62
CA PRO A 226 -1.55 -29.93 -35.01
C PRO A 226 -0.68 -28.66 -35.01
N LEU A 227 0.52 -28.78 -35.57
CA LEU A 227 1.34 -27.63 -35.91
C LEU A 227 0.48 -26.78 -36.83
N ALA A 228 -0.14 -25.73 -36.29
CA ALA A 228 -0.75 -24.70 -37.10
C ALA A 228 0.36 -24.20 -38.02
N ASN A 229 0.11 -24.32 -39.32
CA ASN A 229 0.95 -23.85 -40.41
C ASN A 229 1.66 -22.53 -40.06
N TYR A 230 2.94 -22.62 -39.71
CA TYR A 230 3.89 -21.53 -39.89
C TYR A 230 4.87 -22.00 -40.95
N GLY A 231 4.47 -21.74 -42.20
CA GLY A 231 5.16 -22.20 -43.40
C GLY A 231 4.28 -21.98 -44.62
N GLU A 232 3.97 -20.71 -44.88
CA GLU A 232 4.06 -20.04 -46.19
C GLU A 232 3.87 -18.53 -45.99
#